data_AF-A0A7W7PCI3-F1
#
_entry.id   AF-A0A7W7PCI3-F1
#
_cell.length_a   1.000
_cell.length_b   1.000
_cell.length_c   1.000
_cell.angle_alpha   90.00
_cell.angle_beta   90.00
_cell.angle_gamma   90.00
#
_symmetry.space_group_name_H-M   'P 1'
#
loop_
_entity.id
_entity.type
_entity.pdbx_description
1 polymer ?
#
loop_
_entity_poly.entity_id
_entity_poly.type
_entity_poly.pdbx_seq_one_letter_code
_entity_poly.pdbx_strand_id
1 'polypeptide(L)'
;MAWRYCGNQIKLWRTQAGISREELGKEAGYEYESVKSMEQGRRKPQLRLLEVADQMCGARGLLLAARDDLKPDKFPVRTQEFMTAEAEAIALHWYETVLIPGLLQTEEYARELISNRCPPVDDETVEERVAGRLERQLKLRPSPTTLFNFVLYEAALRTGVGSSQVMRGATPPPARSGHSAQRIHPDSACRSRRSRRAQRPGGTAGVGQPRTARLRRGPGNGSAIRGPREAQSPCTTP
;
A
#
# COMPACT_ATOMS: atom_id res chain seq x y z
N MET A 1 -15.00 -0.37 -11.53
CA MET A 1 -15.86 -0.29 -12.74
C MET A 1 -16.83 -1.48 -12.87
N ALA A 2 -16.42 -2.69 -12.49
CA ALA A 2 -17.21 -3.93 -12.62
C ALA A 2 -18.67 -3.83 -12.13
N TRP A 3 -18.91 -3.19 -10.98
CA TRP A 3 -20.25 -3.11 -10.40
C TRP A 3 -21.28 -2.27 -11.19
N ARG A 4 -20.82 -1.33 -12.04
CA ARG A 4 -21.68 -0.49 -12.88
C ARG A 4 -22.17 -1.28 -14.07
N TYR A 5 -21.29 -2.09 -14.64
CA TYR A 5 -21.64 -3.05 -15.69
C TYR A 5 -22.62 -4.09 -15.14
N CYS A 6 -22.33 -4.67 -13.98
CA CYS A 6 -23.22 -5.64 -13.33
C CYS A 6 -24.62 -5.05 -13.07
N GLY A 7 -24.71 -3.83 -12.51
CA GLY A 7 -26.00 -3.14 -12.34
C GLY A 7 -26.78 -2.95 -13.65
N ASN A 8 -26.09 -2.60 -14.73
CA ASN A 8 -26.71 -2.51 -16.06
C ASN A 8 -27.19 -3.88 -16.57
N GLN A 9 -26.43 -4.96 -16.34
CA GLN A 9 -26.85 -6.32 -16.72
C GLN A 9 -28.11 -6.75 -15.96
N ILE A 10 -28.17 -6.52 -14.64
CA ILE A 10 -29.38 -6.78 -13.84
C ILE A 10 -30.59 -6.06 -14.45
N LYS A 11 -30.43 -4.77 -14.79
CA LYS A 11 -31.49 -3.98 -15.42
C LYS A 11 -31.94 -4.56 -16.76
N LEU A 12 -31.01 -5.00 -17.60
CA LEU A 12 -31.30 -5.57 -18.92
C LEU A 12 -32.09 -6.87 -18.79
N TRP A 13 -31.58 -7.83 -18.00
CA TRP A 13 -32.26 -9.11 -17.75
C TRP A 13 -33.63 -8.94 -17.12
N ARG A 14 -33.76 -8.05 -16.14
CA ARG A 14 -35.05 -7.72 -15.51
C ARG A 14 -36.05 -7.18 -16.52
N THR A 15 -35.62 -6.27 -17.39
CA THR A 15 -36.49 -5.65 -18.40
C THR A 15 -36.91 -6.65 -19.47
N GLN A 16 -36.01 -7.56 -19.85
CA GLN A 16 -36.30 -8.64 -20.78
C GLN A 16 -37.29 -9.66 -20.21
N ALA A 17 -37.19 -9.95 -18.91
CA ALA A 17 -38.11 -10.85 -18.21
C ALA A 17 -39.43 -10.19 -17.78
N GLY A 18 -39.60 -8.88 -18.01
CA GLY A 18 -40.82 -8.15 -17.65
C GLY A 18 -41.02 -7.92 -16.14
N ILE A 19 -39.98 -8.13 -15.33
CA ILE A 19 -40.06 -8.03 -13.87
C ILE A 19 -39.93 -6.57 -13.43
N SER A 20 -40.74 -6.12 -12.47
CA SER A 20 -40.61 -4.78 -11.90
C SER A 20 -39.49 -4.72 -10.84
N ARG A 21 -39.00 -3.51 -10.54
CA ARG A 21 -38.00 -3.33 -9.46
C ARG A 21 -38.58 -3.63 -8.08
N GLU A 22 -39.88 -3.42 -7.91
CA GLU A 22 -40.61 -3.69 -6.66
C GLU A 22 -40.71 -5.18 -6.40
N GLU A 23 -41.04 -5.97 -7.43
CA GLU A 23 -41.06 -7.44 -7.34
C GLU A 23 -39.68 -8.01 -7.03
N LEU A 24 -38.65 -7.55 -7.76
CA LEU A 24 -37.27 -7.98 -7.51
C LEU A 24 -36.80 -7.59 -6.10
N GLY A 25 -37.14 -6.37 -5.66
CA GLY A 25 -36.84 -5.90 -4.31
C GLY A 25 -37.53 -6.73 -3.24
N LYS A 26 -38.83 -7.01 -3.40
CA LYS A 26 -39.62 -7.79 -2.45
C LYS A 26 -39.05 -9.19 -2.25
N GLU A 27 -38.66 -9.86 -3.33
CA GLU A 27 -38.08 -11.22 -3.25
C GLU A 27 -36.65 -11.20 -2.68
N ALA A 28 -35.86 -10.18 -3.02
CA ALA A 28 -34.49 -10.04 -2.54
C ALA A 28 -34.37 -9.43 -1.13
N GLY A 29 -35.48 -8.92 -0.55
CA GLY A 29 -35.49 -8.23 0.73
C GLY A 29 -34.96 -6.79 0.69
N TYR A 30 -35.04 -6.12 -0.46
CA TYR A 30 -34.60 -4.74 -0.67
C TYR A 30 -35.73 -3.81 -1.09
N GLU A 31 -35.65 -2.54 -0.68
CA GLU A 31 -36.56 -1.52 -1.17
C GLU A 31 -36.29 -1.14 -2.63
N TYR A 32 -37.31 -0.60 -3.30
CA TYR A 32 -37.25 -0.12 -4.68
C TYR A 32 -36.02 0.79 -4.95
N GLU A 33 -35.77 1.75 -4.08
CA GLU A 33 -34.68 2.72 -4.28
C GLU A 33 -33.30 2.06 -4.13
N SER A 34 -33.19 1.03 -3.29
CA SER A 34 -31.95 0.24 -3.15
C SER A 34 -31.66 -0.53 -4.43
N VAL A 35 -32.67 -1.20 -5.00
CA VAL A 35 -32.54 -1.91 -6.29
C VAL A 35 -32.18 -0.93 -7.41
N LYS A 36 -32.88 0.21 -7.50
CA LYS A 36 -32.60 1.26 -8.48
C LYS A 36 -31.18 1.83 -8.35
N SER A 37 -30.72 2.07 -7.12
CA SER A 37 -29.36 2.56 -6.86
C SER A 37 -28.28 1.55 -7.27
N MET A 38 -28.55 0.25 -7.10
CA MET A 38 -27.65 -0.83 -7.52
C MET A 38 -27.64 -0.99 -9.04
N GLU A 39 -28.80 -0.95 -9.71
CA GLU A 39 -28.89 -0.98 -11.18
C GLU A 39 -28.17 0.21 -11.85
N GLN A 40 -28.23 1.39 -11.25
CA GLN A 40 -27.50 2.58 -11.73
C GLN A 40 -26.00 2.52 -11.44
N GLY A 41 -25.55 1.53 -10.67
CA GLY A 41 -24.15 1.38 -10.26
C GLY A 41 -23.66 2.48 -9.30
N ARG A 42 -24.56 3.13 -8.56
CA ARG A 42 -24.21 4.03 -7.45
C ARG A 42 -23.84 3.23 -6.19
N ARG A 43 -24.40 2.03 -6.04
CA ARG A 43 -24.12 1.08 -4.96
C ARG A 43 -23.72 -0.27 -5.54
N LYS A 44 -22.90 -1.01 -4.79
CA LYS A 44 -22.54 -2.40 -5.10
C LYS A 44 -23.79 -3.29 -5.09
N PRO A 45 -24.05 -4.07 -6.15
CA PRO A 45 -25.01 -5.16 -6.09
C PRO A 45 -24.61 -6.17 -5.02
N GLN A 46 -25.53 -6.48 -4.12
CA GLN A 46 -25.33 -7.49 -3.08
C GLN A 46 -25.50 -8.90 -3.67
N LEU A 47 -24.83 -9.89 -3.08
CA LEU A 47 -24.88 -11.27 -3.56
C LEU A 47 -26.34 -11.81 -3.59
N ARG A 48 -27.11 -11.52 -2.54
CA ARG A 48 -28.51 -11.93 -2.45
C ARG A 48 -29.36 -11.39 -3.61
N LEU A 49 -29.15 -10.12 -3.99
CA LEU A 49 -29.85 -9.53 -5.12
C LEU A 49 -29.48 -10.22 -6.45
N LEU A 50 -28.21 -10.60 -6.62
CA LEU A 50 -27.75 -11.29 -7.82
C LEU A 50 -28.35 -12.69 -7.95
N GLU A 51 -28.39 -13.45 -6.86
CA GLU A 51 -29.01 -14.79 -6.82
C GLU A 51 -30.49 -14.73 -7.22
N VAL A 52 -31.23 -13.82 -6.59
CA VAL A 52 -32.66 -13.65 -6.85
C VAL A 52 -32.91 -13.12 -8.27
N ALA A 53 -32.12 -12.14 -8.72
CA ALA A 53 -32.23 -11.63 -10.08
C ALA A 53 -31.92 -12.70 -11.12
N ASP A 54 -30.92 -13.57 -10.89
CA ASP A 54 -30.57 -14.66 -11.81
C ASP A 54 -31.69 -15.68 -11.94
N GLN A 55 -32.30 -16.06 -10.82
CA GLN A 55 -33.43 -17.00 -10.76
C GLN A 55 -34.70 -16.42 -11.39
N MET A 56 -35.10 -15.21 -10.98
CA MET A 56 -36.34 -14.60 -11.46
C MET A 56 -36.24 -14.19 -12.93
N CYS A 57 -35.10 -13.62 -13.37
CA CYS A 57 -34.93 -13.15 -14.74
C CYS A 57 -34.51 -14.27 -15.71
N GLY A 58 -34.27 -15.49 -15.22
CA GLY A 58 -33.85 -16.62 -16.04
C GLY A 58 -32.46 -16.43 -16.67
N ALA A 59 -31.53 -15.78 -15.97
CA ALA A 59 -30.20 -15.44 -16.50
C ALA A 59 -29.22 -16.63 -16.50
N ARG A 60 -29.64 -17.81 -16.01
CA ARG A 60 -28.89 -19.10 -16.11
C ARG A 60 -27.46 -19.02 -15.58
N GLY A 61 -27.25 -18.33 -14.47
CA GLY A 61 -25.96 -18.14 -13.82
C GLY A 61 -25.11 -17.00 -14.37
N LEU A 62 -25.58 -16.27 -15.40
CA LEU A 62 -24.83 -15.16 -15.97
C LEU A 62 -24.69 -13.97 -15.01
N LEU A 63 -25.69 -13.73 -14.15
CA LEU A 63 -25.59 -12.68 -13.14
C LEU A 63 -24.75 -13.14 -11.94
N LEU A 64 -24.77 -14.44 -11.63
CA LEU A 64 -23.95 -15.04 -10.58
C LEU A 64 -22.47 -15.07 -10.92
N ALA A 65 -22.11 -15.19 -12.20
CA ALA A 65 -20.71 -15.15 -12.64
C ALA A 65 -19.99 -13.86 -12.21
N ALA A 66 -20.71 -12.75 -12.09
CA ALA A 66 -20.15 -11.47 -11.65
C ALA A 66 -19.81 -11.42 -10.14
N ARG A 67 -20.15 -12.45 -9.35
CA ARG A 67 -19.91 -12.50 -7.89
C ARG A 67 -18.44 -12.27 -7.56
N ASP A 68 -17.53 -12.93 -8.27
CA ASP A 68 -16.10 -12.86 -7.97
C ASP A 68 -15.50 -11.50 -8.36
N ASP A 69 -15.95 -10.92 -9.48
CA ASP A 69 -15.56 -9.58 -9.94
C ASP A 69 -16.08 -8.45 -9.03
N LEU A 70 -17.09 -8.74 -8.23
CA LEU A 70 -17.67 -7.80 -7.28
C LEU A 70 -16.96 -7.82 -5.93
N LYS A 71 -16.11 -8.81 -5.62
CA LYS A 71 -15.37 -8.83 -4.37
C LYS A 71 -14.52 -7.55 -4.23
N PRO A 72 -14.42 -6.97 -3.02
CA PRO A 72 -13.53 -5.84 -2.83
C PRO A 72 -12.11 -6.26 -3.23
N ASP A 73 -11.43 -5.42 -3.99
CA ASP A 73 -10.06 -5.72 -4.40
C ASP A 73 -9.19 -5.89 -3.16
N LYS A 74 -8.37 -6.96 -3.16
CA LYS A 74 -7.43 -7.28 -2.07
C LYS A 74 -6.47 -6.13 -1.76
N PHE A 75 -6.20 -5.30 -2.77
CA PHE A 75 -5.24 -4.21 -2.68
C PHE A 75 -5.82 -2.90 -3.21
N PRO A 76 -5.43 -1.75 -2.63
CA PRO A 76 -5.73 -0.44 -3.20
C PRO A 76 -5.31 -0.35 -4.67
N VAL A 77 -6.03 0.44 -5.48
CA VAL A 77 -5.81 0.55 -6.94
C VAL A 77 -4.35 0.83 -7.30
N ARG A 78 -3.70 1.79 -6.62
CA ARG A 78 -2.28 2.13 -6.84
C ARG A 78 -1.34 0.94 -6.59
N THR A 79 -1.69 0.07 -5.65
CA THR A 79 -0.92 -1.14 -5.35
C THR A 79 -1.09 -2.17 -6.47
N GLN A 80 -2.27 -2.28 -7.08
CA GLN A 80 -2.49 -3.17 -8.22
C GLN A 80 -1.67 -2.73 -9.44
N GLU A 81 -1.71 -1.43 -9.77
CA GLU A 81 -0.88 -0.87 -10.87
C GLU A 81 0.61 -1.19 -10.66
N PHE A 82 1.09 -1.03 -9.42
CA PHE A 82 2.44 -1.41 -9.06
C PHE A 82 2.69 -2.92 -9.23
N MET A 83 1.76 -3.79 -8.83
CA MET A 83 1.94 -5.24 -8.95
C MET A 83 1.97 -5.71 -10.41
N THR A 84 1.17 -5.09 -11.28
CA THR A 84 1.19 -5.34 -12.72
C THR A 84 2.53 -4.92 -13.31
N ALA A 85 2.99 -3.71 -13.01
CA ALA A 85 4.29 -3.22 -13.47
C ALA A 85 5.46 -4.07 -12.92
N GLU A 86 5.37 -4.51 -11.65
CA GLU A 86 6.36 -5.39 -11.04
C GLU A 86 6.38 -6.78 -11.72
N ALA A 87 5.24 -7.30 -12.16
CA ALA A 87 5.17 -8.60 -12.83
C ALA A 87 5.85 -8.61 -14.20
N GLU A 88 5.84 -7.48 -14.91
CA GLU A 88 6.47 -7.31 -16.23
C GLU A 88 7.91 -6.78 -16.15
N ALA A 89 8.38 -6.42 -14.96
CA ALA A 89 9.69 -5.80 -14.78
C ALA A 89 10.85 -6.77 -15.04
N ILE A 90 11.78 -6.34 -15.90
CA ILE A 90 13.08 -7.00 -16.11
C ILE A 90 14.08 -6.70 -14.99
N ALA A 91 13.89 -5.58 -14.30
CA ALA A 91 14.73 -5.15 -13.19
C ALA A 91 13.89 -4.40 -12.15
N LEU A 92 14.11 -4.71 -10.88
CA LEU A 92 13.50 -4.05 -9.74
C LEU A 92 14.58 -3.52 -8.80
N HIS A 93 14.61 -2.20 -8.63
CA HIS A 93 15.46 -1.52 -7.68
C HIS A 93 14.60 -0.97 -6.54
N TRP A 94 14.91 -1.37 -5.31
CA TRP A 94 14.18 -0.93 -4.12
C TRP A 94 15.11 -0.26 -3.13
N TYR A 95 14.73 0.93 -2.67
CA TYR A 95 15.44 1.66 -1.62
C TYR A 95 14.51 1.86 -0.44
N GLU A 96 14.94 1.45 0.76
CA GLU A 96 14.15 1.56 1.97
C GLU A 96 14.97 2.10 3.14
N THR A 97 14.39 3.06 3.87
CA THR A 97 15.10 3.79 4.93
C THR A 97 14.73 3.32 6.33
N VAL A 98 13.47 2.94 6.53
CA VAL A 98 12.90 2.72 7.87
C VAL A 98 12.47 1.28 8.10
N LEU A 99 12.04 0.56 7.06
CA LEU A 99 11.52 -0.80 7.18
C LEU A 99 12.30 -1.78 6.31
N ILE A 100 12.09 -3.07 6.51
CA ILE A 100 12.59 -4.08 5.57
C ILE A 100 11.64 -4.12 4.35
N PRO A 101 12.14 -4.09 3.10
CA PRO A 101 11.33 -4.16 1.90
C PRO A 101 10.43 -5.37 1.90
N GLY A 102 9.22 -5.22 1.36
CA GLY A 102 8.22 -6.23 1.59
C GLY A 102 8.50 -7.60 0.98
N LEU A 103 9.26 -7.63 -0.10
CA LEU A 103 9.74 -8.86 -0.72
C LEU A 103 10.72 -9.63 0.19
N LEU A 104 11.46 -8.93 1.07
CA LEU A 104 12.47 -9.52 1.96
C LEU A 104 11.94 -9.84 3.37
N GLN A 105 10.67 -9.55 3.66
CA GLN A 105 10.10 -9.79 4.99
C GLN A 105 9.75 -11.27 5.18
N THR A 106 9.94 -11.79 6.39
CA THR A 106 9.35 -13.09 6.78
C THR A 106 7.88 -12.93 7.11
N GLU A 107 7.17 -14.06 7.24
CA GLU A 107 5.78 -14.07 7.66
C GLU A 107 5.59 -13.34 9.00
N GLU A 108 6.45 -13.62 9.98
CA GLU A 108 6.34 -13.05 11.32
C GLU A 108 6.57 -11.54 11.31
N TYR A 109 7.53 -11.06 10.50
CA TYR A 109 7.75 -9.61 10.36
C TYR A 109 6.58 -8.93 9.68
N ALA A 110 6.04 -9.53 8.62
CA ALA A 110 4.89 -8.99 7.90
C ALA A 110 3.66 -8.91 8.82
N ARG A 111 3.41 -9.96 9.58
CA ARG A 111 2.32 -10.06 10.56
C ARG A 111 2.41 -8.97 11.61
N GLU A 112 3.56 -8.85 12.29
CA GLU A 112 3.81 -7.80 13.29
C GLU A 112 3.62 -6.39 12.72
N LEU A 113 4.10 -6.14 11.50
CA LEU A 113 3.96 -4.83 10.87
C LEU A 113 2.50 -4.50 10.51
N ILE A 114 1.73 -5.48 10.06
CA ILE A 114 0.33 -5.29 9.63
C ILE A 114 -0.60 -5.19 10.83
N SER A 115 -0.40 -6.00 11.87
CA SER A 115 -1.20 -6.00 13.10
C SER A 115 -1.01 -4.74 13.92
N ASN A 116 0.20 -4.18 13.97
CA ASN A 116 0.50 -2.94 14.70
C ASN A 116 0.15 -1.64 13.92
N ARG A 117 -0.66 -1.75 12.87
CA ARG A 117 -1.09 -0.60 12.08
C ARG A 117 -2.13 0.23 12.84
N CYS A 118 -2.09 1.55 12.66
CA CYS A 118 -3.13 2.47 13.12
C CYS A 118 -3.81 3.13 11.90
N PRO A 119 -5.15 3.05 11.74
CA PRO A 119 -6.12 2.32 12.57
C PRO A 119 -5.91 0.79 12.55
N PRO A 120 -6.34 0.07 13.61
CA PRO A 120 -6.23 -1.38 13.66
C PRO A 120 -7.10 -2.02 12.56
N VAL A 121 -6.64 -3.15 12.06
CA VAL A 121 -7.38 -3.99 11.10
C VAL A 121 -7.79 -5.28 11.79
N ASP A 122 -8.88 -5.88 11.33
CA ASP A 122 -9.35 -7.19 11.78
C ASP A 122 -8.37 -8.31 11.40
N ASP A 123 -8.41 -9.40 12.16
CA ASP A 123 -7.49 -10.54 12.00
C ASP A 123 -7.59 -11.19 10.62
N GLU A 124 -8.81 -11.27 10.04
CA GLU A 124 -9.00 -11.82 8.68
C GLU A 124 -8.26 -10.98 7.63
N THR A 125 -8.35 -9.65 7.73
CA THR A 125 -7.60 -8.71 6.88
C THR A 125 -6.10 -8.80 7.12
N VAL A 126 -5.64 -9.07 8.35
CA VAL A 126 -4.22 -9.32 8.63
C VAL A 126 -3.75 -10.54 7.86
N GLU A 127 -4.43 -11.68 8.01
CA GLU A 127 -4.07 -12.93 7.32
C GLU A 127 -4.08 -12.76 5.80
N GLU A 128 -5.10 -12.11 5.24
CA GLU A 128 -5.19 -11.88 3.81
C GLU A 128 -3.99 -11.07 3.29
N ARG A 129 -3.58 -10.02 4.01
CA ARG A 129 -2.46 -9.18 3.62
C ARG A 129 -1.11 -9.88 3.81
N VAL A 130 -0.96 -10.69 4.85
CA VAL A 130 0.24 -11.52 5.07
C VAL A 130 0.37 -12.54 3.94
N ALA A 131 -0.72 -13.25 3.61
CA ALA A 131 -0.76 -14.21 2.51
C ALA A 131 -0.37 -13.56 1.17
N GLY A 132 -0.93 -12.39 0.85
CA GLY A 132 -0.57 -11.64 -0.35
C GLY A 132 0.90 -11.20 -0.39
N ARG A 133 1.51 -10.94 0.77
CA ARG A 133 2.95 -10.64 0.90
C ARG A 133 3.82 -11.85 0.60
N LEU A 134 3.45 -13.01 1.14
CA LEU A 134 4.17 -14.27 0.93
C LEU A 134 4.04 -14.77 -0.51
N GLU A 135 2.84 -14.64 -1.10
CA GLU A 135 2.61 -14.94 -2.52
C GLU A 135 3.53 -14.09 -3.41
N ARG A 136 3.65 -12.79 -3.10
CA ARG A 136 4.53 -11.89 -3.84
C ARG A 136 6.02 -12.20 -3.63
N GLN A 137 6.42 -12.69 -2.46
CA GLN A 137 7.80 -13.12 -2.18
C GLN A 137 8.24 -14.30 -3.07
N LEU A 138 7.31 -15.11 -3.58
CA LEU A 138 7.63 -16.20 -4.52
C LEU A 138 8.37 -15.70 -5.77
N LYS A 139 8.22 -14.42 -6.14
CA LYS A 139 8.94 -13.78 -7.26
C LYS A 139 10.46 -13.71 -7.03
N LEU A 140 10.94 -13.77 -5.79
CA LEU A 140 12.37 -13.83 -5.47
C LEU A 140 12.99 -15.21 -5.68
N ARG A 141 12.18 -16.24 -5.94
CA ARG A 141 12.72 -17.56 -6.32
C ARG A 141 13.54 -17.39 -7.60
N PRO A 142 14.59 -18.21 -7.81
CA PRO A 142 15.48 -18.05 -8.95
C PRO A 142 14.72 -18.11 -10.27
N SER A 143 14.36 -16.94 -10.80
CA SER A 143 13.87 -16.75 -12.15
C SER A 143 15.03 -16.15 -12.94
N PRO A 144 15.46 -16.75 -14.05
CA PRO A 144 16.61 -16.27 -14.81
C PRO A 144 16.39 -14.89 -15.46
N THR A 145 15.18 -14.34 -15.41
CA THR A 145 14.77 -13.19 -16.23
C THR A 145 14.69 -11.85 -15.47
N THR A 146 14.61 -11.85 -14.14
CA THR A 146 14.36 -10.61 -13.37
C THR A 146 15.51 -10.29 -12.40
N LEU A 147 16.10 -9.11 -12.56
CA LEU A 147 17.15 -8.61 -11.67
C LEU A 147 16.53 -7.90 -10.46
N PHE A 148 16.85 -8.34 -9.24
CA PHE A 148 16.47 -7.61 -8.02
C PHE A 148 17.68 -6.96 -7.33
N ASN A 149 17.55 -5.68 -7.00
CA ASN A 149 18.52 -4.90 -6.25
C ASN A 149 17.83 -4.20 -5.08
N PHE A 150 18.33 -4.47 -3.86
CA PHE A 150 17.80 -3.90 -2.63
C PHE A 150 18.87 -3.07 -1.93
N VAL A 151 18.53 -1.82 -1.65
CA VAL A 151 19.38 -0.89 -0.91
C VAL A 151 18.70 -0.57 0.42
N LEU A 152 19.32 -1.02 1.51
CA LEU A 152 18.77 -0.90 2.85
C LEU A 152 19.58 0.08 3.66
N TYR A 153 18.89 1.05 4.26
CA TYR A 153 19.49 1.89 5.28
C TYR A 153 19.61 1.12 6.60
N GLU A 154 20.69 1.36 7.34
CA GLU A 154 20.95 0.64 8.59
C GLU A 154 19.83 0.85 9.64
N ALA A 155 19.14 2.00 9.62
CA ALA A 155 18.03 2.24 10.52
C ALA A 155 16.90 1.20 10.34
N ALA A 156 16.70 0.65 9.14
CA ALA A 156 15.71 -0.40 8.91
C ALA A 156 15.98 -1.69 9.67
N LEU A 157 17.25 -1.99 9.97
CA LEU A 157 17.65 -3.17 10.74
C LEU A 157 17.64 -2.90 12.26
N ARG A 158 17.67 -1.63 12.65
CA ARG A 158 17.70 -1.19 14.06
C ARG A 158 16.34 -0.77 14.60
N THR A 159 15.43 -0.35 13.71
CA THR A 159 14.06 0.01 14.07
C THR A 159 13.32 -1.29 14.36
N GLY A 160 13.22 -1.65 15.65
CA GLY A 160 12.61 -2.90 16.08
C GLY A 160 11.14 -2.95 15.66
N VAL A 161 10.79 -3.92 14.82
CA VAL A 161 9.41 -4.30 14.52
C VAL A 161 9.14 -5.61 15.25
N GLY A 162 8.21 -5.58 16.21
CA GLY A 162 7.91 -6.72 17.06
C GLY A 162 9.09 -7.13 17.95
N SER A 163 9.34 -8.43 18.07
CA SER A 163 10.36 -9.00 18.96
C SER A 163 11.75 -9.14 18.30
N SER A 164 12.78 -9.31 19.12
CA SER A 164 14.15 -9.53 18.62
C SER A 164 14.30 -10.81 17.78
N GLN A 165 13.43 -11.80 17.97
CA GLN A 165 13.40 -13.02 17.16
C GLN A 165 12.90 -12.73 15.74
N VAL A 166 11.84 -11.92 15.62
CA VAL A 166 11.26 -11.50 14.34
C VAL A 166 12.29 -10.70 13.52
N MET A 167 13.00 -9.77 14.17
CA MET A 167 14.06 -8.99 13.51
C MET A 167 15.24 -9.85 13.04
N ARG A 168 15.59 -10.92 13.76
CA ARG A 168 16.65 -11.87 13.34
C ARG A 168 16.23 -12.67 12.10
N GLY A 169 14.99 -13.13 12.04
CA GLY A 169 14.45 -13.85 10.88
C GLY A 169 14.37 -12.99 9.62
N ALA A 170 14.01 -11.72 9.78
CA ALA A 170 13.84 -10.79 8.66
C ALA A 170 15.15 -10.22 8.08
N THR A 171 16.30 -10.51 8.70
CA THR A 171 17.58 -10.03 8.17
C THR A 171 17.90 -10.76 6.87
N PRO A 172 17.98 -10.07 5.72
CA PRO A 172 18.24 -10.73 4.45
C PRO A 172 19.63 -11.41 4.48
N PRO A 173 19.74 -12.63 3.94
CA PRO A 173 21.01 -13.35 3.88
C PRO A 173 22.04 -12.52 3.07
N PRO A 174 23.34 -12.64 3.37
CA PRO A 174 24.36 -11.98 2.57
C PRO A 174 24.22 -12.40 1.10
N ALA A 175 24.31 -11.42 0.19
CA ALA A 175 24.07 -11.57 -1.23
C ALA A 175 24.79 -12.82 -1.80
N ARG A 176 24.01 -13.84 -2.20
CA ARG A 176 24.51 -14.93 -3.04
C ARG A 176 24.25 -14.53 -4.50
N SER A 177 25.28 -14.70 -5.32
CA SER A 177 25.40 -14.27 -6.73
C SER A 177 24.10 -14.36 -7.52
N GLY A 178 23.63 -13.21 -8.01
CA GLY A 178 22.42 -13.03 -8.83
C GLY A 178 21.52 -11.89 -8.33
N HIS A 179 21.48 -11.67 -7.01
CA HIS A 179 20.71 -10.61 -6.37
C HIS A 179 21.63 -9.77 -5.47
N SER A 180 21.65 -8.45 -5.65
CA SER A 180 22.48 -7.57 -4.83
C SER A 180 21.65 -6.91 -3.74
N ALA A 181 21.92 -7.24 -2.49
CA ALA A 181 21.40 -6.51 -1.33
C ALA A 181 22.57 -5.72 -0.72
N GLN A 182 22.59 -4.41 -0.93
CA GLN A 182 23.62 -3.53 -0.41
C GLN A 182 23.14 -2.86 0.88
N ARG A 183 23.88 -3.09 1.98
CA ARG A 183 23.71 -2.31 3.22
C ARG A 183 24.52 -1.03 3.09
N ILE A 184 23.87 0.12 3.21
CA ILE A 184 24.59 1.39 3.33
C ILE A 184 24.85 1.66 4.81
N HIS A 185 26.11 1.51 5.23
CA HIS A 185 26.57 1.94 6.56
C HIS A 185 26.92 3.44 6.54
N PRO A 186 26.31 4.28 7.40
CA PRO A 186 26.73 5.67 7.56
C PRO A 186 28.11 5.81 8.24
N ASP A 187 28.57 4.80 8.98
CA ASP A 187 29.77 4.88 9.82
C ASP A 187 31.11 4.64 9.10
N SER A 188 31.10 4.20 7.85
CA SER A 188 32.33 3.88 7.10
C SER A 188 33.17 5.11 6.74
N ALA A 189 32.58 6.31 6.77
CA ALA A 189 33.29 7.56 6.47
C ALA A 189 34.01 8.18 7.69
N CYS A 190 33.67 7.80 8.93
CA CYS A 190 34.12 8.52 10.14
C CYS A 190 35.28 7.84 10.89
N ARG A 191 35.53 6.54 10.69
CA ARG A 191 36.63 5.83 11.39
C ARG A 191 38.04 6.19 10.92
N SER A 192 38.23 6.68 9.69
CA SER A 192 39.55 7.01 9.16
C SER A 192 40.11 8.37 9.60
N ARG A 193 39.30 9.24 10.23
CA ARG A 193 39.76 10.56 10.70
C ARG A 193 40.13 10.62 12.19
N ARG A 194 39.73 9.64 13.01
CA ARG A 194 40.06 9.63 14.45
C ARG A 194 41.52 9.25 14.76
N SER A 195 42.22 8.55 13.86
CA SER A 195 43.62 8.17 14.07
C SER A 195 44.65 9.25 13.73
N ARG A 196 44.26 10.35 13.03
CA ARG A 196 45.20 11.43 12.65
C ARG A 196 45.20 12.64 13.58
N ARG A 197 44.33 12.69 14.60
CA ARG A 197 44.23 13.85 15.52
C ARG A 197 45.06 13.72 16.81
N ALA A 198 45.79 12.61 17.00
CA ALA A 198 46.55 12.33 18.21
C ALA A 198 48.04 12.75 18.18
N GLN A 199 48.51 13.40 17.11
CA GLN A 199 49.91 13.88 17.02
C GLN A 199 49.97 15.31 16.48
N ARG A 200 49.73 16.30 17.33
CA ARG A 200 50.25 17.66 17.14
C ARG A 200 50.63 18.24 18.51
N PRO A 201 51.90 18.65 18.74
CA PRO A 201 52.29 19.31 19.97
C PRO A 201 51.74 20.74 20.01
N GLY A 202 51.55 21.23 21.23
CA GLY A 202 50.83 22.46 21.55
C GLY A 202 51.41 23.72 20.92
N GLY A 203 50.51 24.60 20.51
CA GLY A 203 50.77 25.99 20.15
C GLY A 203 49.63 26.84 20.71
N THR A 204 49.98 27.81 21.54
CA THR A 204 49.11 28.66 22.35
C THR A 204 48.20 29.58 21.53
N ALA A 205 47.10 29.93 22.19
CA ALA A 205 45.94 30.69 21.74
C ALA A 205 46.23 32.03 21.04
N GLY A 206 45.44 32.31 20.00
CA GLY A 206 45.10 33.65 19.53
C GLY A 206 43.61 33.69 19.21
N VAL A 207 42.81 34.34 20.06
CA VAL A 207 41.36 34.49 19.90
C VAL A 207 41.08 35.57 18.86
N GLY A 208 40.70 35.17 17.65
CA GLY A 208 40.14 36.05 16.63
C GLY A 208 38.66 35.75 16.41
N GLN A 209 37.78 36.70 16.75
CA GLN A 209 36.34 36.59 16.54
C GLN A 209 36.01 36.43 15.04
N PRO A 210 35.15 35.49 14.64
CA PRO A 210 34.74 35.36 13.25
C PRO A 210 33.69 36.42 12.88
N ARG A 211 34.05 37.28 11.92
CA ARG A 211 33.15 38.19 11.22
C ARG A 211 32.02 37.41 10.54
N THR A 212 30.78 37.77 10.86
CA THR A 212 29.56 37.21 10.24
C THR A 212 29.50 37.56 8.75
N ALA A 213 29.69 36.56 7.88
CA ALA A 213 29.47 36.68 6.45
C ALA A 213 27.96 36.57 6.16
N ARG A 214 27.39 37.69 5.71
CA ARG A 214 26.01 37.88 5.30
C ARG A 214 25.76 37.11 3.99
N LEU A 215 25.19 35.91 4.05
CA LEU A 215 24.75 35.16 2.87
C LEU A 215 23.50 35.84 2.27
N ARG A 216 23.66 36.37 1.06
CA ARG A 216 22.59 36.93 0.22
C ARG A 216 21.58 35.83 -0.12
N ARG A 217 20.31 36.06 0.20
CA ARG A 217 19.17 35.26 -0.29
C ARG A 217 18.97 35.54 -1.78
N GLY A 218 19.05 34.50 -2.62
CA GLY A 218 18.58 34.53 -4.01
C GLY A 218 17.05 34.42 -4.07
N PRO A 219 16.42 34.88 -5.17
CA PRO A 219 14.97 35.05 -5.27
C PRO A 219 14.25 33.71 -5.40
N GLY A 220 13.12 33.61 -4.72
CA GLY A 220 12.26 32.44 -4.72
C GLY A 220 11.38 32.35 -5.97
N ASN A 221 11.03 31.10 -6.31
CA ASN A 221 9.86 30.78 -7.10
C ASN A 221 8.89 30.01 -6.19
N GLY A 222 7.98 30.75 -5.57
CA GLY A 222 6.80 30.18 -4.94
C GLY A 222 5.68 30.08 -5.97
N SER A 223 5.27 28.87 -6.32
CA SER A 223 3.94 28.64 -6.88
C SER A 223 2.98 28.36 -5.73
N ALA A 224 2.15 29.35 -5.45
CA ALA A 224 1.09 29.27 -4.46
C ALA A 224 -0.05 28.39 -5.00
N ILE A 225 -0.34 27.28 -4.33
CA ILE A 225 -1.63 26.59 -4.46
C ILE A 225 -2.51 27.12 -3.33
N ARG A 226 -3.44 28.02 -3.68
CA ARG A 226 -4.51 28.48 -2.79
C ARG A 226 -5.53 27.35 -2.61
N GLY A 227 -5.65 26.82 -1.39
CA GLY A 227 -6.84 26.06 -0.97
C GLY A 227 -8.00 26.99 -0.60
N PRO A 228 -9.26 26.52 -0.68
CA PRO A 228 -10.43 27.33 -0.35
C PRO A 228 -10.57 27.53 1.17
N ARG A 229 -11.02 28.73 1.56
CA ARG A 229 -11.33 29.13 2.94
C ARG A 229 -12.64 28.48 3.36
N GLU A 230 -12.62 27.59 4.35
CA GLU A 230 -13.81 27.20 5.10
C GLU A 230 -14.00 28.12 6.31
N ALA A 231 -15.24 28.61 6.44
CA ALA A 231 -15.69 29.53 7.46
C ALA A 231 -15.77 28.84 8.83
N GLN A 232 -15.21 29.49 9.84
CA GLN A 232 -15.39 29.13 11.24
C GLN A 232 -16.76 29.64 11.71
N SER A 233 -17.63 28.73 12.16
CA SER A 233 -18.80 29.06 12.97
C SER A 233 -18.49 28.73 14.45
N PRO A 234 -18.86 29.60 15.41
CA PRO A 234 -18.44 29.46 16.80
C PRO A 234 -19.30 28.47 17.58
N CYS A 235 -18.63 27.74 18.46
CA CYS A 235 -19.20 26.82 19.44
C CYS A 235 -20.03 27.61 20.46
N THR A 236 -21.31 27.25 20.60
CA THR A 236 -22.16 27.67 21.72
C THR A 236 -22.76 26.41 22.31
N THR A 237 -22.55 26.18 23.60
CA THR A 237 -23.38 25.28 24.41
C THR A 237 -23.53 25.93 25.78
N PRO A 238 -24.73 25.95 26.36
CA PRO A 238 -24.96 26.47 27.70
C PRO A 238 -24.35 25.59 28.80
#